data_AF-A0A250YGB3-F1
#
_entry.id   AF-A0A250YGB3-F1
#
_cell.length_a   1.000
_cell.length_b   1.000
_cell.length_c   1.000
_cell.angle_alpha   90.00
_cell.angle_beta   90.00
_cell.angle_gamma   90.00
#
_symmetry.space_group_name_H-M   'P 1'
#
loop_
_entity.id
_entity.type
_entity.pdbx_description
1 polymer ?
#
loop_
_entity_poly.entity_id
_entity_poly.type
_entity_poly.pdbx_seq_one_letter_code
_entity_poly.pdbx_strand_id
1 'polypeptide(L)'
;MWSEPAAYIFLQNPPGLPGIAVCWLVSCLCGSRLVTDWHNYGYSIMGLVHGPQHPLVLLAKWYEKLFGRLSHLNLCVTNAMREDLAENWHVRAVTVYDRPASFFKETPLDVQHTLFMKLGRTHSPFRTCSEPLDPAIERSAFTERDARSGVVTRLFGRPALLVSSTSWTEDEDFSILLAALEKFEQLTLSGDSLPSLVCVITGKGPLKEHYSRLIDSKCFQHVQVCTPWLEAEDYPLLLGSADLGVCLHKSSSGLDLPMKVVDMFGCCLPVCAVNFKCLHELVRHGENGLVFQDSEELAAQLQMLFSKFPDPVGKLNQFRENLQGAEQLRWDESWQRTVLPLLMDT
;
A
#
# COMPACT_ATOMS: atom_id res chain seq x y z
N MET A 1 -32.49 33.08 -9.91
CA MET A 1 -32.58 32.52 -8.55
C MET A 1 -32.25 31.05 -8.70
N TRP A 2 -30.96 30.69 -8.60
CA TRP A 2 -30.53 29.30 -8.71
C TRP A 2 -30.79 28.69 -7.35
N SER A 3 -31.79 27.82 -7.26
CA SER A 3 -32.12 27.08 -6.05
C SER A 3 -30.92 26.24 -5.61
N GLU A 4 -30.64 26.22 -4.30
CA GLU A 4 -29.72 25.24 -3.70
C GLU A 4 -30.09 23.83 -4.19
N PRO A 5 -29.11 22.97 -4.50
CA PRO A 5 -29.38 21.64 -5.01
C PRO A 5 -30.15 20.82 -3.96
N ALA A 6 -31.15 20.05 -4.40
CA ALA A 6 -31.95 19.23 -3.49
C ALA A 6 -31.13 18.11 -2.81
N ALA A 7 -30.08 17.62 -3.50
CA ALA A 7 -29.12 16.63 -3.00
C ALA A 7 -27.85 16.55 -3.88
N TYR A 8 -26.80 15.93 -3.35
CA TYR A 8 -25.61 15.51 -4.09
C TYR A 8 -25.59 13.99 -4.28
N ILE A 9 -25.17 13.54 -5.46
CA ILE A 9 -24.92 12.12 -5.75
C ILE A 9 -23.42 11.95 -5.93
N PHE A 10 -22.77 11.24 -5.01
CA PHE A 10 -21.36 10.88 -5.12
C PHE A 10 -21.23 9.53 -5.83
N LEU A 11 -20.43 9.51 -6.89
CA LEU A 11 -20.12 8.31 -7.65
C LEU A 11 -18.61 8.12 -7.72
N GLN A 12 -18.13 7.01 -7.15
CA GLN A 12 -16.74 6.60 -7.28
C GLN A 12 -16.53 5.88 -8.62
N ASN A 13 -15.49 6.26 -9.36
CA ASN A 13 -15.07 5.58 -10.58
C ASN A 13 -13.64 5.04 -10.44
N PRO A 14 -13.40 3.73 -10.67
CA PRO A 14 -14.34 2.67 -11.07
C PRO A 14 -15.06 1.99 -9.89
N PRO A 15 -16.17 1.24 -10.13
CA PRO A 15 -16.83 1.03 -11.43
C PRO A 15 -17.79 2.17 -11.80
N GLY A 16 -17.53 2.84 -12.93
CA GLY A 16 -18.42 3.89 -13.47
C GLY A 16 -19.33 3.44 -14.61
N LEU A 17 -19.19 2.21 -15.12
CA LEU A 17 -20.02 1.66 -16.20
C LEU A 17 -21.14 0.76 -15.61
N PRO A 18 -22.43 0.97 -15.93
CA PRO A 18 -23.04 2.13 -16.57
C PRO A 18 -23.42 3.25 -15.56
N GLY A 19 -22.85 3.22 -14.35
CA GLY A 19 -23.19 4.08 -13.23
C GLY A 19 -23.17 5.59 -13.53
N ILE A 20 -22.17 6.10 -14.26
CA ILE A 20 -22.05 7.54 -14.56
C ILE A 20 -23.27 8.04 -15.33
N ALA A 21 -23.70 7.33 -16.37
CA ALA A 21 -24.87 7.70 -17.17
C ALA A 21 -26.16 7.65 -16.35
N VAL A 22 -26.33 6.60 -15.52
CA VAL A 22 -27.52 6.43 -14.69
C VAL A 22 -27.60 7.53 -13.63
N CYS A 23 -26.51 7.79 -12.91
CA CYS A 23 -26.45 8.85 -11.90
C CYS A 23 -26.65 10.23 -12.52
N TRP A 24 -26.13 10.48 -13.73
CA TRP A 24 -26.39 11.71 -14.45
C TRP A 24 -27.87 11.89 -14.82
N LEU A 25 -28.51 10.84 -15.34
CA LEU A 25 -29.94 10.88 -15.69
C LEU A 25 -30.79 11.17 -14.44
N VAL A 26 -30.52 10.48 -13.33
CA VAL A 26 -31.21 10.71 -12.05
C VAL A 26 -30.96 12.12 -11.54
N SER A 27 -29.73 12.62 -11.63
CA SER A 27 -29.37 13.99 -11.27
C SER A 27 -30.18 15.02 -12.06
N CYS A 28 -30.38 14.81 -13.36
CA CYS A 28 -31.21 15.67 -14.20
C CYS A 28 -32.71 15.61 -13.83
N LEU A 29 -33.24 14.41 -13.54
CA LEU A 29 -34.66 14.23 -13.22
C LEU A 29 -35.03 14.75 -11.83
N CYS A 30 -34.13 14.65 -10.86
CA CYS A 30 -34.37 14.99 -9.47
C CYS A 30 -33.89 16.40 -9.07
N GLY A 31 -33.19 17.12 -9.97
CA GLY A 31 -32.57 18.40 -9.62
C GLY A 31 -31.39 18.25 -8.63
N SER A 32 -30.74 17.09 -8.62
CA SER A 32 -29.55 16.82 -7.80
C SER A 32 -28.28 17.16 -8.57
N ARG A 33 -27.14 17.31 -7.88
CA ARG A 33 -25.82 17.48 -8.53
C ARG A 33 -25.01 16.19 -8.45
N LEU A 34 -24.47 15.77 -9.59
CA LEU A 34 -23.55 14.62 -9.67
C LEU A 34 -22.11 15.03 -9.38
N VAL A 35 -21.49 14.38 -8.40
CA VAL A 35 -20.06 14.45 -8.09
C VAL A 35 -19.41 13.13 -8.50
N THR A 36 -18.44 13.17 -9.40
CA THR A 36 -17.66 11.99 -9.79
C THR A 36 -16.29 12.02 -9.15
N ASP A 37 -15.97 10.98 -8.39
CA ASP A 37 -14.67 10.82 -7.73
C ASP A 37 -13.82 9.79 -8.52
N TRP A 38 -12.79 10.28 -9.20
CA TRP A 38 -11.94 9.52 -10.11
C TRP A 38 -10.77 8.90 -9.33
N HIS A 39 -10.84 7.58 -9.13
CA HIS A 39 -9.81 6.76 -8.50
C HIS A 39 -8.97 5.99 -9.52
N ASN A 40 -9.53 5.68 -10.69
CA ASN A 40 -8.83 5.14 -11.84
C ASN A 40 -9.71 5.31 -13.09
N TYR A 41 -9.27 4.81 -14.23
CA TYR A 41 -10.14 4.61 -15.39
C TYR A 41 -10.62 3.16 -15.47
N GLY A 42 -11.93 2.96 -15.57
CA GLY A 42 -12.52 1.62 -15.70
C GLY A 42 -12.02 0.90 -16.95
N TYR A 43 -11.84 1.62 -18.06
CA TYR A 43 -11.31 1.06 -19.30
C TYR A 43 -9.86 0.59 -19.17
N SER A 44 -9.01 1.24 -18.36
CA SER A 44 -7.61 0.81 -18.22
C SER A 44 -7.53 -0.49 -17.41
N ILE A 45 -8.35 -0.62 -16.36
CA ILE A 45 -8.49 -1.88 -15.61
C ILE A 45 -9.02 -3.00 -16.53
N MET A 46 -10.05 -2.73 -17.32
CA MET A 46 -10.57 -3.69 -18.31
C MET A 46 -9.50 -4.06 -19.35
N GLY A 47 -8.61 -3.12 -19.68
CA GLY A 47 -7.48 -3.31 -20.57
C GLY A 47 -6.42 -4.28 -20.06
N LEU A 48 -6.31 -4.49 -18.74
CA LEU A 48 -5.41 -5.51 -18.18
C LEU A 48 -5.85 -6.91 -18.62
N VAL A 49 -7.16 -7.19 -18.52
CA VAL A 49 -7.72 -8.52 -18.84
C VAL A 49 -7.90 -8.74 -20.34
N HIS A 50 -8.42 -7.76 -21.06
CA HIS A 50 -8.80 -7.92 -22.48
C HIS A 50 -7.77 -7.37 -23.47
N GLY A 51 -6.81 -6.59 -22.99
CA GLY A 51 -5.88 -5.84 -23.82
C GLY A 51 -6.40 -4.44 -24.19
N PRO A 52 -5.52 -3.43 -24.31
CA PRO A 52 -5.92 -2.03 -24.48
C PRO A 52 -6.58 -1.72 -25.84
N GLN A 53 -6.36 -2.57 -26.85
CA GLN A 53 -6.93 -2.41 -28.20
C GLN A 53 -8.25 -3.17 -28.38
N HIS A 54 -8.72 -3.88 -27.36
CA HIS A 54 -9.95 -4.67 -27.46
C HIS A 54 -11.16 -3.74 -27.70
N PRO A 55 -12.09 -4.08 -28.62
CA PRO A 55 -13.23 -3.21 -28.96
C PRO A 55 -14.08 -2.80 -27.74
N LEU A 56 -14.27 -3.70 -26.77
CA LEU A 56 -14.99 -3.38 -25.52
C LEU A 56 -14.26 -2.35 -24.67
N VAL A 57 -12.92 -2.40 -24.62
CA VAL A 57 -12.10 -1.44 -23.87
C VAL A 57 -12.17 -0.06 -24.52
N LEU A 58 -12.12 -0.01 -25.86
CA LEU A 58 -12.28 1.24 -26.60
C LEU A 58 -13.68 1.85 -26.41
N LEU A 59 -14.72 1.01 -26.39
CA LEU A 59 -16.09 1.44 -26.10
C LEU A 59 -16.23 1.95 -24.66
N ALA A 60 -15.67 1.24 -23.68
CA ALA A 60 -15.63 1.67 -22.28
C ALA A 60 -14.92 3.01 -22.13
N LYS A 61 -13.78 3.20 -22.80
CA LYS A 61 -13.04 4.47 -22.82
C LYS A 61 -13.88 5.61 -23.39
N TRP A 62 -14.54 5.37 -24.52
CA TRP A 62 -15.44 6.36 -25.13
C TRP A 62 -16.60 6.72 -24.19
N TYR A 63 -17.19 5.72 -23.54
CA TYR A 63 -18.28 5.90 -22.58
C TYR A 63 -17.83 6.74 -21.39
N GLU A 64 -16.75 6.37 -20.72
CA GLU A 64 -16.26 7.11 -19.55
C GLU A 64 -15.89 8.55 -19.93
N LYS A 65 -15.27 8.75 -21.10
CA LYS A 65 -14.93 10.08 -21.60
C LYS A 65 -16.16 10.93 -21.89
N LEU A 66 -17.21 10.34 -22.46
CA LEU A 66 -18.44 11.07 -22.78
C LEU A 66 -19.21 11.43 -21.51
N PHE A 67 -19.52 10.43 -20.68
CA PHE A 67 -20.37 10.62 -19.51
C PHE A 67 -19.62 11.30 -18.36
N GLY A 68 -18.30 11.15 -18.26
CA GLY A 68 -17.46 11.84 -17.28
C GLY A 68 -17.46 13.37 -17.44
N ARG A 69 -17.81 13.89 -18.63
CA ARG A 69 -17.97 15.34 -18.86
C ARG A 69 -19.28 15.91 -18.33
N LEU A 70 -20.25 15.04 -18.00
CA LEU A 70 -21.60 15.45 -17.63
C LEU A 70 -21.78 15.62 -16.11
N SER A 71 -20.77 15.28 -15.31
CA SER A 71 -20.76 15.52 -13.88
C SER A 71 -20.65 17.02 -13.57
N HIS A 72 -21.23 17.43 -12.44
CA HIS A 72 -21.23 18.83 -12.01
C HIS A 72 -19.93 19.18 -11.30
N LEU A 73 -19.39 18.24 -10.53
CA LEU A 73 -18.12 18.33 -9.84
C LEU A 73 -17.32 17.05 -10.08
N ASN A 74 -16.00 17.19 -10.23
CA ASN A 74 -15.10 16.06 -10.36
C ASN A 74 -14.01 16.16 -9.30
N LEU A 75 -13.79 15.06 -8.58
CA LEU A 75 -12.69 14.86 -7.65
C LEU A 75 -11.74 13.82 -8.24
N CYS A 76 -10.46 13.87 -7.94
CA CYS A 76 -9.51 12.86 -8.44
C CYS A 76 -8.34 12.66 -7.47
N VAL A 77 -7.78 11.46 -7.47
CA VAL A 77 -6.80 11.05 -6.45
C VAL A 77 -5.39 11.62 -6.60
N THR A 78 -5.05 12.21 -7.76
CA THR A 78 -3.71 12.76 -8.03
C THR A 78 -3.76 14.04 -8.87
N ASN A 79 -2.67 14.82 -8.84
CA ASN A 79 -2.48 15.93 -9.78
C ASN A 79 -2.27 15.41 -11.21
N ALA A 80 -1.55 14.30 -11.39
CA ALA A 80 -1.38 13.68 -12.69
C ALA A 80 -2.73 13.30 -13.34
N MET A 81 -3.67 12.76 -12.57
CA MET A 81 -5.01 12.44 -13.06
C MET A 81 -5.81 13.70 -13.35
N ARG A 82 -5.71 14.74 -12.50
CA ARG A 82 -6.35 16.04 -12.75
C ARG A 82 -5.92 16.63 -14.10
N GLU A 83 -4.61 16.59 -14.39
CA GLU A 83 -4.04 17.08 -15.63
C GLU A 83 -4.50 16.25 -16.83
N ASP A 84 -4.49 14.91 -16.71
CA ASP A 84 -4.99 14.02 -17.77
C ASP A 84 -6.49 14.27 -18.08
N LEU A 85 -7.31 14.38 -17.03
CA LEU A 85 -8.73 14.70 -17.15
C LEU A 85 -8.95 16.06 -17.85
N ALA A 86 -8.16 17.08 -17.50
CA ALA A 86 -8.28 18.39 -18.11
C ALA A 86 -7.86 18.40 -19.60
N GLU A 87 -6.71 17.82 -19.91
CA GLU A 87 -6.11 17.86 -21.25
C GLU A 87 -6.80 16.88 -22.20
N ASN A 88 -6.95 15.62 -21.79
CA ASN A 88 -7.43 14.55 -22.66
C ASN A 88 -8.96 14.44 -22.64
N TRP A 89 -9.60 14.77 -21.52
CA TRP A 89 -11.03 14.60 -21.31
C TRP A 89 -11.80 15.92 -21.24
N HIS A 90 -11.13 17.07 -21.16
CA HIS A 90 -11.80 18.37 -20.92
C HIS A 90 -12.71 18.36 -19.68
N VAL A 91 -12.31 17.59 -18.67
CA VAL A 91 -12.97 17.48 -17.38
C VAL A 91 -12.14 18.26 -16.36
N ARG A 92 -12.72 19.27 -15.73
CA ARG A 92 -12.07 20.00 -14.64
C ARG A 92 -12.31 19.24 -13.34
N ALA A 93 -11.23 18.82 -12.69
CA ALA A 93 -11.28 18.11 -11.42
C ALA A 93 -10.48 18.83 -10.32
N VAL A 94 -10.84 18.56 -9.07
CA VAL A 94 -10.07 18.95 -7.88
C VAL A 94 -9.35 17.72 -7.35
N THR A 95 -8.06 17.87 -7.03
CA THR A 95 -7.28 16.76 -6.48
C THR A 95 -7.59 16.57 -5.01
N VAL A 96 -7.98 15.36 -4.63
CA VAL A 96 -8.23 14.90 -3.27
C VAL A 96 -7.38 13.66 -3.05
N TYR A 97 -6.21 13.84 -2.44
CA TYR A 97 -5.32 12.73 -2.14
C TYR A 97 -5.93 11.79 -1.12
N ASP A 98 -5.79 10.48 -1.36
CA ASP A 98 -6.06 9.47 -0.35
C ASP A 98 -5.18 9.65 0.88
N ARG A 99 -5.78 9.41 2.05
CA ARG A 99 -5.13 9.55 3.35
C ARG A 99 -5.44 8.34 4.23
N PRO A 100 -4.50 7.92 5.08
CA PRO A 100 -4.71 6.77 5.92
C PRO A 100 -5.79 7.04 6.96
N ALA A 101 -6.58 6.01 7.25
CA ALA A 101 -7.47 6.03 8.40
C ALA A 101 -6.69 6.20 9.72
N SER A 102 -7.37 6.67 10.77
CA SER A 102 -6.76 6.99 12.07
C SER A 102 -6.20 5.76 12.83
N PHE A 103 -6.69 4.56 12.51
CA PHE A 103 -6.21 3.32 13.12
C PHE A 103 -4.88 2.82 12.51
N PHE A 104 -4.45 3.33 11.36
CA PHE A 104 -3.08 3.12 10.86
C PHE A 104 -2.14 4.04 11.63
N LYS A 105 -1.31 3.43 12.47
CA LYS A 105 -0.33 4.08 13.35
C LYS A 105 0.76 3.09 13.75
N GLU A 106 1.88 3.59 14.24
CA GLU A 106 2.93 2.75 14.80
C GLU A 106 2.39 1.88 15.94
N THR A 107 2.77 0.61 15.93
CA THR A 107 2.27 -0.35 16.91
C THR A 107 3.14 -0.33 18.16
N PRO A 108 2.58 -0.09 19.36
CA PRO A 108 3.34 -0.16 20.61
C PRO A 108 3.97 -1.54 20.82
N LEU A 109 5.17 -1.58 21.40
CA LEU A 109 6.01 -2.78 21.43
C LEU A 109 5.34 -3.98 22.16
N ASP A 110 4.53 -3.72 23.18
CA ASP A 110 3.73 -4.72 23.89
C ASP A 110 2.65 -5.35 22.99
N VAL A 111 2.02 -4.53 22.15
CA VAL A 111 1.05 -4.98 21.15
C VAL A 111 1.75 -5.74 20.03
N GLN A 112 2.94 -5.29 19.59
CA GLN A 112 3.77 -6.03 18.62
C GLN A 112 4.08 -7.44 19.14
N HIS A 113 4.50 -7.56 20.40
CA HIS A 113 4.79 -8.85 21.01
C HIS A 113 3.58 -9.77 21.05
N THR A 114 2.41 -9.25 21.45
CA THR A 114 1.15 -10.02 21.46
C THR A 114 0.79 -10.52 20.06
N LEU A 115 0.94 -9.67 19.04
CA LEU A 115 0.73 -10.03 17.64
C LEU A 115 1.72 -11.12 17.19
N PHE A 116 3.01 -10.96 17.47
CA PHE A 116 4.04 -11.92 17.07
C PHE A 116 3.85 -13.28 17.74
N MET A 117 3.45 -13.32 19.02
CA MET A 117 3.10 -14.56 19.71
C MET A 117 1.87 -15.22 19.08
N LYS A 118 0.84 -14.44 18.72
CA LYS A 118 -0.35 -14.93 18.01
C LYS A 118 0.03 -15.56 16.67
N LEU A 119 0.79 -14.84 15.83
CA LEU A 119 1.25 -15.32 14.52
C LEU A 119 2.21 -16.51 14.64
N GLY A 120 3.04 -16.54 15.69
CA GLY A 120 3.94 -17.65 15.97
C GLY A 120 3.21 -18.98 16.20
N ARG A 121 1.94 -18.97 16.63
CA ARG A 121 1.18 -20.22 16.78
C ARG A 121 0.94 -20.92 15.44
N THR A 122 0.73 -20.16 14.36
CA THR A 122 0.36 -20.69 13.04
C THR A 122 1.48 -20.58 12.00
N HIS A 123 2.41 -19.65 12.16
CA HIS A 123 3.46 -19.35 11.19
C HIS A 123 4.85 -19.51 11.83
N SER A 124 5.62 -20.46 11.31
CA SER A 124 6.98 -20.75 11.81
C SER A 124 7.93 -19.54 11.80
N PRO A 125 7.88 -18.58 10.84
CA PRO A 125 8.82 -17.46 10.86
C PRO A 125 8.67 -16.50 12.04
N PHE A 126 7.54 -16.57 12.77
CA PHE A 126 7.30 -15.77 13.97
C PHE A 126 7.67 -16.51 15.27
N ARG A 127 7.97 -17.80 15.20
CA ARG A 127 8.37 -18.60 16.37
C ARG A 127 9.82 -18.31 16.75
N THR A 128 10.12 -18.37 18.04
CA THR A 128 11.51 -18.34 18.51
C THR A 128 12.30 -19.51 17.93
N CYS A 129 13.53 -19.27 17.47
CA CYS A 129 14.45 -20.33 17.05
C CYS A 129 15.03 -21.10 18.24
N SER A 130 14.89 -20.58 19.46
CA SER A 130 15.45 -21.18 20.68
C SER A 130 14.51 -20.99 21.85
N GLU A 131 14.21 -22.07 22.57
CA GLU A 131 13.47 -22.03 23.82
C GLU A 131 14.22 -21.14 24.84
N PRO A 132 13.53 -20.23 25.53
CA PRO A 132 14.16 -19.42 26.57
C PRO A 132 14.69 -20.32 27.70
N LEU A 133 15.87 -20.00 28.22
CA LEU A 133 16.47 -20.70 29.36
C LEU A 133 15.67 -20.47 30.66
N ASP A 134 15.01 -19.31 30.79
CA ASP A 134 14.13 -18.98 31.91
C ASP A 134 12.66 -19.16 31.49
N PRO A 135 11.89 -20.06 32.15
CA PRO A 135 10.46 -20.26 31.85
C PRO A 135 9.59 -19.01 32.13
N ALA A 136 10.13 -17.99 32.81
CA ALA A 136 9.45 -16.71 33.00
C ALA A 136 9.58 -15.76 31.79
N ILE A 137 10.33 -16.12 30.74
CA ILE A 137 10.50 -15.28 29.55
C ILE A 137 9.65 -15.83 28.41
N GLU A 138 8.71 -15.02 27.93
CA GLU A 138 7.95 -15.30 26.71
C GLU A 138 8.69 -14.70 25.51
N ARG A 139 8.87 -15.48 24.43
CA ARG A 139 9.73 -15.08 23.30
C ARG A 139 9.12 -15.42 21.95
N SER A 140 9.12 -14.43 21.05
CA SER A 140 8.84 -14.58 19.61
C SER A 140 10.15 -14.51 18.81
N ALA A 141 10.09 -14.59 17.47
CA ALA A 141 11.26 -14.34 16.62
C ALA A 141 11.83 -12.91 16.77
N PHE A 142 11.01 -11.94 17.20
CA PHE A 142 11.36 -10.51 17.17
C PHE A 142 11.49 -9.85 18.54
N THR A 143 10.75 -10.34 19.53
CA THR A 143 10.60 -9.69 20.84
C THR A 143 10.58 -10.70 21.97
N GLU A 144 10.98 -10.25 23.15
CA GLU A 144 10.85 -10.99 24.41
C GLU A 144 10.11 -10.17 25.46
N ARG A 145 9.41 -10.87 26.34
CA ARG A 145 8.69 -10.32 27.47
C ARG A 145 9.09 -11.05 28.74
N ASP A 146 9.54 -10.30 29.73
CA ASP A 146 9.75 -10.83 31.07
C ASP A 146 8.41 -10.85 31.82
N ALA A 147 7.94 -12.04 32.21
CA ALA A 147 6.66 -12.21 32.90
C ALA A 147 6.66 -11.59 34.31
N ARG A 148 7.83 -11.36 34.93
CA ARG A 148 7.95 -10.80 36.28
C ARG A 148 7.81 -9.27 36.27
N SER A 149 8.49 -8.62 35.33
CA SER A 149 8.47 -7.16 35.19
C SER A 149 7.39 -6.67 34.23
N GLY A 150 6.91 -7.53 33.33
CA GLY A 150 6.00 -7.18 32.24
C GLY A 150 6.66 -6.41 31.09
N VAL A 151 7.96 -6.11 31.19
CA VAL A 151 8.71 -5.31 30.21
C VAL A 151 8.92 -6.12 28.93
N VAL A 152 8.63 -5.49 27.80
CA VAL A 152 8.86 -6.05 26.46
C VAL A 152 10.05 -5.36 25.83
N THR A 153 10.96 -6.15 25.27
CA THR A 153 12.13 -5.64 24.53
C THR A 153 12.24 -6.31 23.16
N ARG A 154 12.92 -5.64 22.22
CA ARG A 154 13.28 -6.24 20.93
C ARG A 154 14.48 -7.16 21.14
N LEU A 155 14.45 -8.33 20.51
CA LEU A 155 15.56 -9.28 20.59
C LEU A 155 16.79 -8.73 19.86
N PHE A 156 17.95 -8.88 20.50
CA PHE A 156 19.23 -8.62 19.86
C PHE A 156 19.45 -9.61 18.70
N GLY A 157 19.83 -9.10 17.53
CA GLY A 157 20.04 -9.93 16.34
C GLY A 157 18.76 -10.54 15.75
N ARG A 158 17.58 -10.00 16.08
CA ARG A 158 16.31 -10.42 15.45
C ARG A 158 16.37 -10.30 13.93
N PRO A 159 15.61 -11.12 13.19
CA PRO A 159 15.43 -10.90 11.76
C PRO A 159 14.74 -9.56 11.47
N ALA A 160 15.02 -9.02 10.30
CA ALA A 160 14.28 -7.88 9.75
C ALA A 160 12.90 -8.33 9.26
N LEU A 161 11.87 -7.53 9.54
CA LEU A 161 10.48 -7.80 9.13
C LEU A 161 10.11 -6.96 7.91
N LEU A 162 10.06 -7.62 6.76
CA LEU A 162 9.61 -7.08 5.49
C LEU A 162 8.12 -7.41 5.29
N VAL A 163 7.30 -6.44 4.89
CA VAL A 163 5.88 -6.67 4.60
C VAL A 163 5.52 -6.18 3.21
N SER A 164 4.78 -7.00 2.47
CA SER A 164 4.09 -6.58 1.25
C SER A 164 2.61 -6.94 1.37
N SER A 165 1.74 -5.95 1.28
CA SER A 165 0.31 -6.19 1.11
C SER A 165 -0.01 -6.31 -0.37
N THR A 166 -0.99 -7.14 -0.73
CA THR A 166 -1.26 -7.47 -2.13
C THR A 166 -2.71 -7.87 -2.35
N SER A 167 -3.18 -7.62 -3.57
CA SER A 167 -4.44 -8.13 -4.07
C SER A 167 -4.23 -9.36 -4.97
N TRP A 168 -2.98 -9.81 -5.15
CA TRP A 168 -2.58 -10.93 -6.01
C TRP A 168 -3.16 -10.83 -7.43
N THR A 169 -3.13 -9.63 -7.99
CA THR A 169 -3.60 -9.30 -9.33
C THR A 169 -2.43 -9.00 -10.27
N GLU A 170 -2.70 -8.90 -11.57
CA GLU A 170 -1.67 -8.80 -12.63
C GLU A 170 -0.85 -7.49 -12.58
N ASP A 171 -1.40 -6.46 -11.94
CA ASP A 171 -0.74 -5.18 -11.68
C ASP A 171 0.32 -5.24 -10.56
N GLU A 172 0.50 -6.40 -9.93
CA GLU A 172 1.47 -6.66 -8.87
C GLU A 172 2.39 -7.84 -9.24
N ASP A 173 3.51 -7.54 -9.90
CA ASP A 173 4.49 -8.56 -10.31
C ASP A 173 5.42 -8.96 -9.15
N PHE A 174 5.02 -9.99 -8.42
CA PHE A 174 5.81 -10.55 -7.31
C PHE A 174 7.08 -11.28 -7.75
N SER A 175 7.27 -11.58 -9.05
CA SER A 175 8.53 -12.14 -9.52
C SER A 175 9.71 -11.19 -9.25
N ILE A 176 9.45 -9.87 -9.25
CA ILE A 176 10.44 -8.84 -8.93
C ILE A 176 10.94 -8.98 -7.48
N LEU A 177 10.00 -9.07 -6.52
CA LEU A 177 10.36 -9.24 -5.11
C LEU A 177 11.06 -10.59 -4.88
N LEU A 178 10.55 -11.68 -5.45
CA LEU A 178 11.18 -13.00 -5.27
C LEU A 178 12.61 -13.04 -5.83
N ALA A 179 12.85 -12.46 -7.00
CA ALA A 179 14.19 -12.35 -7.57
C ALA A 179 15.12 -11.45 -6.74
N ALA A 180 14.59 -10.37 -6.16
CA ALA A 180 15.36 -9.52 -5.26
C ALA A 180 15.75 -10.24 -3.95
N LEU A 181 14.84 -11.06 -3.40
CA LEU A 181 15.10 -11.89 -2.23
C LEU A 181 16.14 -12.99 -2.51
N GLU A 182 16.14 -13.59 -3.70
CA GLU A 182 17.19 -14.53 -4.12
C GLU A 182 18.58 -13.88 -4.16
N LYS A 183 18.67 -12.64 -4.64
CA LYS A 183 19.92 -11.89 -4.62
C LYS A 183 20.35 -11.52 -3.21
N PHE A 184 19.41 -11.10 -2.37
CA PHE A 184 19.67 -10.83 -0.95
C PHE A 184 20.20 -12.07 -0.23
N GLU A 185 19.62 -13.24 -0.48
CA GLU A 185 20.11 -14.54 0.02
C GLU A 185 21.54 -14.82 -0.45
N GLN A 186 21.82 -14.66 -1.76
CA GLN A 186 23.17 -14.89 -2.32
C GLN A 186 24.23 -13.98 -1.70
N LEU A 187 23.90 -12.70 -1.48
CA LEU A 187 24.80 -11.75 -0.81
C LEU A 187 25.11 -12.19 0.61
N THR A 188 24.08 -12.64 1.35
CA THR A 188 24.22 -13.15 2.72
C THR A 188 25.12 -14.39 2.77
N LEU A 189 24.96 -15.32 1.81
CA LEU A 189 25.80 -16.52 1.68
C LEU A 189 27.24 -16.20 1.24
N SER A 190 27.45 -15.11 0.51
CA SER A 190 28.78 -14.65 0.07
C SER A 190 29.61 -13.97 1.16
N GLY A 191 29.04 -13.80 2.36
CA GLY A 191 29.72 -13.26 3.54
C GLY A 191 29.40 -11.80 3.85
N ASP A 192 28.43 -11.18 3.18
CA ASP A 192 27.93 -9.88 3.59
C ASP A 192 27.22 -9.98 4.95
N SER A 193 27.47 -9.00 5.82
CA SER A 193 26.87 -8.92 7.16
C SER A 193 25.42 -8.44 7.10
N LEU A 194 24.51 -9.26 6.53
CA LEU A 194 23.08 -9.00 6.44
C LEU A 194 22.30 -9.79 7.50
N PRO A 195 21.20 -9.24 8.06
CA PRO A 195 20.34 -9.98 8.98
C PRO A 195 19.54 -11.05 8.22
N SER A 196 19.09 -12.08 8.94
CA SER A 196 17.99 -12.92 8.45
C SER A 196 16.75 -12.05 8.20
N LEU A 197 15.92 -12.45 7.24
CA LEU A 197 14.76 -11.68 6.81
C LEU A 197 13.49 -12.52 6.88
N VAL A 198 12.45 -11.98 7.51
CA VAL A 198 11.09 -12.52 7.45
C VAL A 198 10.27 -11.63 6.54
N CYS A 199 9.84 -12.19 5.40
CA CYS A 199 9.01 -11.51 4.42
C CYS A 199 7.56 -12.00 4.52
N VAL A 200 6.67 -11.11 4.96
CA VAL A 200 5.23 -11.37 5.02
C VAL A 200 4.57 -10.82 3.77
N ILE A 201 3.91 -11.69 2.99
CA ILE A 201 3.11 -11.28 1.84
C ILE A 201 1.64 -11.56 2.13
N THR A 202 0.86 -10.54 2.48
CA THR A 202 -0.52 -10.70 2.94
C THR A 202 -1.53 -10.19 1.93
N GLY A 203 -2.64 -10.92 1.78
CA GLY A 203 -3.69 -10.58 0.83
C GLY A 203 -4.42 -11.78 0.25
N LYS A 204 -5.38 -11.49 -0.62
CA LYS A 204 -6.16 -12.48 -1.37
C LYS A 204 -6.42 -12.01 -2.79
N GLY A 205 -6.27 -12.95 -3.72
CA GLY A 205 -6.67 -12.79 -5.10
C GLY A 205 -6.14 -13.91 -5.98
N PRO A 206 -6.37 -13.80 -7.30
CA PRO A 206 -6.29 -14.93 -8.22
C PRO A 206 -4.89 -15.51 -8.43
N LEU A 207 -3.83 -14.71 -8.26
CA LEU A 207 -2.45 -15.17 -8.45
C LEU A 207 -1.80 -15.72 -7.18
N LYS A 208 -2.52 -15.79 -6.05
CA LYS A 208 -1.94 -16.23 -4.78
C LYS A 208 -1.33 -17.63 -4.89
N GLU A 209 -2.10 -18.61 -5.38
CA GLU A 209 -1.64 -20.00 -5.51
C GLU A 209 -0.50 -20.15 -6.52
N HIS A 210 -0.42 -19.27 -7.52
CA HIS A 210 0.69 -19.24 -8.47
C HIS A 210 1.98 -18.83 -7.77
N TYR A 211 1.96 -17.70 -7.06
CA TYR A 211 3.15 -17.21 -6.35
C TYR A 211 3.51 -18.06 -5.13
N SER A 212 2.54 -18.64 -4.41
CA SER A 212 2.84 -19.59 -3.33
C SER A 212 3.67 -20.78 -3.84
N ARG A 213 3.32 -21.35 -5.00
CA ARG A 213 4.13 -22.42 -5.62
C ARG A 213 5.54 -21.96 -6.00
N LEU A 214 5.68 -20.71 -6.49
CA LEU A 214 6.99 -20.14 -6.77
C LEU A 214 7.81 -19.97 -5.49
N ILE A 215 7.21 -19.45 -4.42
CA ILE A 215 7.85 -19.29 -3.11
C ILE A 215 8.31 -20.66 -2.56
N ASP A 216 7.45 -21.67 -2.60
CA ASP A 216 7.76 -23.03 -2.12
C ASP A 216 8.90 -23.69 -2.92
N SER A 217 9.12 -23.27 -4.17
CA SER A 217 10.22 -23.76 -4.99
C SER A 217 11.58 -23.10 -4.69
N LYS A 218 11.60 -22.03 -3.89
CA LYS A 218 12.83 -21.32 -3.52
C LYS A 218 13.54 -22.02 -2.36
N CYS A 219 14.88 -22.08 -2.44
CA CYS A 219 15.72 -22.65 -1.38
C CYS A 219 16.40 -21.55 -0.58
N PHE A 220 15.67 -20.91 0.33
CA PHE A 220 16.21 -19.88 1.21
C PHE A 220 16.72 -20.47 2.54
N GLN A 221 17.86 -19.97 3.03
CA GLN A 221 18.42 -20.29 4.34
C GLN A 221 18.28 -19.12 5.31
N HIS A 222 18.47 -17.89 4.82
CA HIS A 222 18.40 -16.66 5.64
C HIS A 222 17.10 -15.88 5.44
N VAL A 223 16.42 -16.09 4.32
CA VAL A 223 15.09 -15.52 4.04
C VAL A 223 13.98 -16.52 4.39
N GLN A 224 12.95 -16.06 5.07
CA GLN A 224 11.73 -16.83 5.31
C GLN A 224 10.53 -16.05 4.78
N VAL A 225 9.78 -16.64 3.86
CA VAL A 225 8.58 -16.03 3.29
C VAL A 225 7.34 -16.71 3.86
N CYS A 226 6.34 -15.94 4.28
CA CYS A 226 5.04 -16.48 4.65
C CYS A 226 3.90 -15.63 4.10
N THR A 227 2.76 -16.27 3.84
CA THR A 227 1.58 -15.63 3.25
C THR A 227 0.34 -15.71 4.15
N PRO A 228 0.38 -15.12 5.37
CA PRO A 228 -0.71 -15.20 6.32
C PRO A 228 -1.95 -14.48 5.78
N TRP A 229 -3.12 -15.05 6.08
CA TRP A 229 -4.37 -14.29 6.08
C TRP A 229 -4.49 -13.59 7.43
N LEU A 230 -4.54 -12.26 7.40
CA LEU A 230 -4.63 -11.45 8.61
C LEU A 230 -6.08 -11.02 8.81
N GLU A 231 -6.51 -11.01 10.06
CA GLU A 231 -7.76 -10.35 10.43
C GLU A 231 -7.65 -8.85 10.20
N ALA A 232 -8.77 -8.18 9.97
CA ALA A 232 -8.81 -6.75 9.68
C ALA A 232 -8.13 -5.90 10.78
N GLU A 233 -8.22 -6.35 12.03
CA GLU A 233 -7.59 -5.69 13.19
C GLU A 233 -6.08 -5.96 13.28
N ASP A 234 -5.60 -7.12 12.80
CA ASP A 234 -4.18 -7.49 12.86
C ASP A 234 -3.37 -6.81 11.76
N TYR A 235 -3.99 -6.47 10.63
CA TYR A 235 -3.31 -5.89 9.47
C TYR A 235 -2.61 -4.54 9.80
N PRO A 236 -3.29 -3.53 10.37
CA PRO A 236 -2.64 -2.29 10.79
C PRO A 236 -1.54 -2.53 11.83
N LEU A 237 -1.74 -3.49 12.73
CA LEU A 237 -0.75 -3.84 13.75
C LEU A 237 0.51 -4.44 13.13
N LEU A 238 0.37 -5.31 12.12
CA LEU A 238 1.53 -5.85 11.41
C LEU A 238 2.29 -4.76 10.66
N LEU A 239 1.58 -3.87 9.95
CA LEU A 239 2.22 -2.74 9.26
C LEU A 239 2.98 -1.85 10.24
N GLY A 240 2.37 -1.51 11.38
CA GLY A 240 3.02 -0.70 12.42
C GLY A 240 4.10 -1.42 13.22
N SER A 241 4.30 -2.72 12.99
CA SER A 241 5.36 -3.54 13.59
C SER A 241 6.51 -3.83 12.64
N ALA A 242 6.34 -3.61 11.34
CA ALA A 242 7.32 -3.94 10.32
C ALA A 242 8.47 -2.94 10.23
N ASP A 243 9.58 -3.39 9.64
CA ASP A 243 10.78 -2.58 9.42
C ASP A 243 10.77 -1.89 8.06
N LEU A 244 10.26 -2.57 7.03
CA LEU A 244 10.16 -2.07 5.66
C LEU A 244 8.92 -2.63 4.94
N GLY A 245 8.22 -1.76 4.22
CA GLY A 245 7.18 -2.13 3.27
C GLY A 245 7.73 -2.33 1.85
N VAL A 246 7.19 -3.27 1.09
CA VAL A 246 7.42 -3.36 -0.38
C VAL A 246 6.10 -3.27 -1.11
N CYS A 247 5.99 -2.30 -2.01
CA CYS A 247 4.82 -2.13 -2.86
C CYS A 247 5.16 -2.40 -4.32
N LEU A 248 4.52 -3.41 -4.90
CA LEU A 248 4.67 -3.81 -6.30
C LEU A 248 3.50 -3.37 -7.19
N HIS A 249 2.49 -2.72 -6.60
CA HIS A 249 1.33 -2.26 -7.33
C HIS A 249 1.71 -1.16 -8.32
N LYS A 250 1.36 -1.37 -9.58
CA LYS A 250 1.41 -0.35 -10.64
C LYS A 250 0.00 0.03 -11.06
N SER A 251 -0.28 1.32 -11.03
CA SER A 251 -1.52 1.86 -11.58
C SER A 251 -1.73 1.43 -13.03
N SER A 252 -2.92 0.88 -13.33
CA SER A 252 -3.30 0.46 -14.70
C SER A 252 -3.32 1.63 -15.70
N SER A 253 -3.64 2.84 -15.21
CA SER A 253 -3.62 4.09 -16.00
C SER A 253 -2.29 4.86 -15.86
N GLY A 254 -1.48 4.52 -14.86
CA GLY A 254 -0.35 5.31 -14.39
C GLY A 254 -0.73 6.56 -13.59
N LEU A 255 -2.00 6.73 -13.21
CA LEU A 255 -2.55 7.99 -12.68
C LEU A 255 -3.09 7.88 -11.25
N ASP A 256 -3.22 6.69 -10.68
CA ASP A 256 -3.67 6.49 -9.29
C ASP A 256 -2.56 6.00 -8.38
N LEU A 257 -2.72 6.27 -7.08
CA LEU A 257 -1.71 5.97 -6.07
C LEU A 257 -2.04 4.65 -5.34
N PRO A 258 -1.01 3.90 -4.91
CA PRO A 258 -1.24 2.64 -4.23
C PRO A 258 -1.72 2.91 -2.80
N MET A 259 -3.00 2.62 -2.53
CA MET A 259 -3.60 2.71 -1.19
C MET A 259 -2.81 1.93 -0.13
N LYS A 260 -2.18 0.84 -0.52
CA LYS A 260 -1.31 0.04 0.34
C LYS A 260 -0.14 0.84 0.90
N VAL A 261 0.46 1.75 0.12
CA VAL A 261 1.53 2.64 0.61
C VAL A 261 0.94 3.71 1.53
N VAL A 262 -0.27 4.20 1.24
CA VAL A 262 -0.97 5.13 2.13
C VAL A 262 -1.16 4.52 3.52
N ASP A 263 -1.60 3.26 3.59
CA ASP A 263 -1.73 2.50 4.85
C ASP A 263 -0.37 2.37 5.58
N MET A 264 0.67 1.97 4.85
CA MET A 264 2.04 1.81 5.39
C MET A 264 2.57 3.13 5.96
N PHE A 265 2.40 4.24 5.23
CA PHE A 265 2.80 5.57 5.70
C PHE A 265 1.99 6.05 6.89
N GLY A 266 0.70 5.70 6.98
CA GLY A 266 -0.10 5.93 8.19
C GLY A 266 0.50 5.25 9.42
N CYS A 267 1.13 4.10 9.25
CA CYS A 267 1.88 3.38 10.28
C CYS A 267 3.34 3.81 10.45
N CYS A 268 3.77 4.90 9.80
CA CYS A 268 5.18 5.34 9.72
C CYS A 268 6.13 4.22 9.23
N LEU A 269 5.63 3.31 8.41
CA LEU A 269 6.42 2.25 7.79
C LEU A 269 7.03 2.78 6.48
N PRO A 270 8.36 2.96 6.40
CA PRO A 270 9.00 3.30 5.14
C PRO A 270 8.79 2.22 4.09
N VAL A 271 8.79 2.58 2.81
CA VAL A 271 8.52 1.65 1.72
C VAL A 271 9.60 1.67 0.64
N CYS A 272 9.82 0.53 -0.01
CA CYS A 272 10.32 0.48 -1.38
C CYS A 272 9.12 0.27 -2.31
N ALA A 273 8.92 1.15 -3.29
CA ALA A 273 7.78 1.08 -4.21
C ALA A 273 8.23 1.03 -5.67
N VAL A 274 7.57 0.18 -6.48
CA VAL A 274 7.89 0.06 -7.89
C VAL A 274 7.45 1.30 -8.67
N ASN A 275 8.33 1.85 -9.50
CA ASN A 275 8.11 3.11 -10.17
C ASN A 275 6.99 3.05 -11.23
N PHE A 276 6.19 4.11 -11.27
CA PHE A 276 5.27 4.43 -12.37
C PHE A 276 4.93 5.93 -12.35
N LYS A 277 4.23 6.41 -13.38
CA LYS A 277 4.08 7.84 -13.73
C LYS A 277 3.80 8.78 -12.54
N CYS A 278 2.75 8.56 -11.75
CA CYS A 278 2.38 9.48 -10.66
C CYS A 278 2.88 9.08 -9.26
N LEU A 279 3.65 7.99 -9.12
CA LEU A 279 4.08 7.49 -7.80
C LEU A 279 4.79 8.55 -6.95
N HIS A 280 5.56 9.43 -7.58
CA HIS A 280 6.34 10.49 -6.93
C HIS A 280 5.48 11.48 -6.13
N GLU A 281 4.17 11.55 -6.38
CA GLU A 281 3.23 12.35 -5.57
C GLU A 281 3.06 11.76 -4.15
N LEU A 282 3.30 10.46 -3.97
CA LEU A 282 3.23 9.76 -2.69
C LEU A 282 4.62 9.40 -2.15
N VAL A 283 5.41 8.67 -2.93
CA VAL A 283 6.74 8.17 -2.51
C VAL A 283 7.82 9.08 -3.07
N ARG A 284 8.48 9.83 -2.18
CA ARG A 284 9.61 10.70 -2.50
C ARG A 284 10.91 9.93 -2.25
N HIS A 285 11.53 9.50 -3.35
CA HIS A 285 12.76 8.70 -3.32
C HIS A 285 13.84 9.36 -2.45
N GLY A 286 14.30 8.65 -1.43
CA GLY A 286 15.33 9.11 -0.50
C GLY A 286 14.83 10.01 0.63
N GLU A 287 13.53 10.34 0.69
CA GLU A 287 12.93 11.11 1.79
C GLU A 287 12.07 10.22 2.70
N ASN A 288 11.02 9.60 2.17
CA ASN A 288 10.07 8.79 2.93
C ASN A 288 10.08 7.29 2.54
N GLY A 289 10.93 6.94 1.59
CA GLY A 289 11.06 5.60 1.04
C GLY A 289 12.01 5.58 -0.15
N LEU A 290 12.03 4.46 -0.85
CA LEU A 290 12.79 4.29 -2.09
C LEU A 290 11.86 3.87 -3.22
N VAL A 291 12.33 4.15 -4.43
CA VAL A 291 11.63 3.84 -5.68
C VAL A 291 12.56 2.97 -6.50
N PHE A 292 12.04 1.88 -7.06
CA PHE A 292 12.81 0.94 -7.88
C PHE A 292 12.08 0.62 -9.19
N GLN A 293 12.83 0.25 -10.23
CA GLN A 293 12.28 -0.19 -11.51
C GLN A 293 12.15 -1.72 -11.62
N ASP A 294 13.11 -2.45 -11.04
CA ASP A 294 13.29 -3.88 -11.23
C ASP A 294 13.85 -4.59 -9.98
N SER A 295 14.15 -5.89 -10.14
CA SER A 295 14.64 -6.73 -9.04
C SER A 295 16.08 -6.44 -8.66
N GLU A 296 16.90 -5.88 -9.56
CA GLU A 296 18.28 -5.48 -9.24
C GLU A 296 18.28 -4.26 -8.32
N GLU A 297 17.52 -3.23 -8.70
CA GLU A 297 17.41 -2.03 -7.88
C GLU A 297 16.79 -2.35 -6.52
N LEU A 298 15.74 -3.19 -6.48
CA LEU A 298 15.15 -3.61 -5.20
C LEU A 298 16.17 -4.39 -4.35
N ALA A 299 16.93 -5.33 -4.92
CA ALA A 299 17.96 -6.06 -4.17
C ALA A 299 19.04 -5.14 -3.59
N ALA A 300 19.54 -4.20 -4.38
CA ALA A 300 20.53 -3.22 -3.94
C ALA A 300 19.97 -2.31 -2.82
N GLN A 301 18.71 -1.93 -2.93
CA GLN A 301 18.02 -1.15 -1.89
C GLN A 301 17.87 -1.95 -0.59
N LEU A 302 17.46 -3.22 -0.67
CA LEU A 302 17.38 -4.12 0.50
C LEU A 302 18.76 -4.28 1.17
N GLN A 303 19.82 -4.53 0.39
CA GLN A 303 21.18 -4.64 0.91
C GLN A 303 21.61 -3.35 1.65
N MET A 304 21.39 -2.19 1.02
CA MET A 304 21.75 -0.89 1.59
C MET A 304 20.99 -0.63 2.90
N LEU A 305 19.68 -0.88 2.91
CA LEU A 305 18.83 -0.65 4.08
C LEU A 305 19.14 -1.59 5.25
N PHE A 306 19.56 -2.84 4.97
CA PHE A 306 19.75 -3.87 6.00
C PHE A 306 21.21 -4.17 6.39
N SER A 307 22.22 -3.62 5.68
CA SER A 307 23.66 -3.86 5.94
C SER A 307 24.16 -3.64 7.38
N LYS A 308 23.47 -2.83 8.19
CA LYS A 308 23.81 -2.57 9.61
C LYS A 308 22.63 -2.80 10.55
N PHE A 309 21.63 -3.54 10.08
CA PHE A 309 20.38 -3.66 10.81
C PHE A 309 20.54 -4.46 12.12
N PRO A 310 19.92 -4.02 13.23
CA PRO A 310 19.21 -2.75 13.40
C PRO A 310 20.17 -1.58 13.67
N ASP A 311 20.09 -0.51 12.87
CA ASP A 311 20.89 0.71 13.05
C ASP A 311 19.98 1.90 13.42
N PRO A 312 20.03 2.41 14.67
CA PRO A 312 19.27 3.60 15.10
C PRO A 312 19.49 4.83 14.22
N VAL A 313 20.67 5.00 13.62
CA VAL A 313 21.03 6.13 12.76
C VAL A 313 20.95 5.75 11.27
N GLY A 314 20.48 4.53 10.98
CA GLY A 314 20.34 4.01 9.64
C GLY A 314 19.22 4.67 8.85
N LYS A 315 19.26 4.47 7.52
CA LYS A 315 18.33 5.10 6.58
C LYS A 315 16.86 4.73 6.80
N LEU A 316 16.59 3.52 7.29
CA LEU A 316 15.24 3.09 7.67
C LEU A 316 14.64 3.97 8.78
N ASN A 317 15.42 4.29 9.82
CA ASN A 317 14.96 5.15 10.91
C ASN A 317 14.82 6.60 10.45
N GLN A 318 15.74 7.08 9.60
CA GLN A 318 15.60 8.41 8.99
C GLN A 318 14.29 8.56 8.19
N PHE A 319 13.92 7.56 7.39
CA PHE A 319 12.64 7.58 6.66
C PHE A 319 11.43 7.54 7.60
N ARG A 320 11.51 6.76 8.69
CA ARG A 320 10.48 6.71 9.72
C ARG A 320 10.31 8.07 10.42
N GLU A 321 11.40 8.72 10.79
CA GLU A 321 11.39 10.07 11.39
C GLU A 321 10.77 11.09 10.43
N ASN A 322 11.11 11.02 9.13
CA ASN A 322 10.50 11.89 8.12
C ASN A 322 8.98 11.64 7.98
N LEU A 323 8.53 10.39 8.07
CA LEU A 323 7.11 10.03 8.05
C LEU A 323 6.37 10.53 9.30
N GLN A 324 7.00 10.45 10.48
CA GLN A 324 6.48 10.97 11.75
C GLN A 324 6.40 12.50 11.76
N GLY A 325 7.42 13.17 11.22
CA GLY A 325 7.53 14.62 11.17
C GLY A 325 6.71 15.27 10.06
N ALA A 326 6.26 14.51 9.06
CA ALA A 326 5.35 15.01 8.05
C ALA A 326 3.98 15.31 8.67
N GLU A 327 3.46 16.53 8.48
CA GLU A 327 2.07 16.88 8.80
C GLU A 327 1.11 16.10 7.87
N GLN A 328 0.90 14.83 8.16
CA GLN A 328 -0.04 13.98 7.43
C GLN A 328 -1.45 14.25 7.92
N LEU A 329 -2.21 15.03 7.16
CA LEU A 329 -3.66 15.17 7.39
C LEU A 329 -4.32 13.79 7.33
N ARG A 330 -5.18 13.50 8.30
CA ARG A 330 -6.03 12.30 8.23
C ARG A 330 -7.14 12.49 7.20
N TRP A 331 -7.78 11.39 6.79
CA TRP A 331 -8.84 11.43 5.78
C TRP A 331 -9.93 12.45 6.08
N ASP A 332 -10.47 12.45 7.30
CA ASP A 332 -11.54 13.37 7.70
C ASP A 332 -11.12 14.84 7.61
N GLU A 333 -9.90 15.17 8.04
CA GLU A 333 -9.36 16.53 8.00
C GLU A 333 -9.09 16.99 6.56
N SER A 334 -8.54 16.10 5.74
CA SER A 334 -8.30 16.35 4.31
C SER A 334 -9.62 16.61 3.56
N TRP A 335 -10.64 15.81 3.86
CA TRP A 335 -11.98 15.95 3.29
C TRP A 335 -12.65 17.26 3.68
N GLN A 336 -12.60 17.61 4.98
CA GLN A 336 -13.16 18.87 5.48
C GLN A 336 -12.46 20.10 4.87
N ARG A 337 -11.15 20.04 4.63
CA ARG A 337 -10.39 21.15 4.03
C ARG A 337 -10.61 21.27 2.53
N THR A 338 -10.82 20.17 1.82
CA THR A 338 -10.78 20.15 0.35
C THR A 338 -12.15 20.01 -0.28
N VAL A 339 -12.97 19.08 0.20
CA VAL A 339 -14.23 18.72 -0.46
C VAL A 339 -15.41 19.49 0.11
N LEU A 340 -15.48 19.65 1.44
CA LEU A 340 -16.59 20.34 2.09
C LEU A 340 -16.85 21.75 1.54
N PRO A 341 -15.84 22.62 1.30
CA PRO A 341 -16.07 23.95 0.75
C PRO A 341 -16.72 23.92 -0.64
N LEU A 342 -16.38 22.92 -1.47
CA LEU A 342 -16.91 22.75 -2.83
C LEU A 342 -18.41 22.43 -2.86
N LEU A 343 -18.96 21.93 -1.74
CA LEU A 343 -20.37 21.60 -1.59
C LEU A 343 -21.19 22.73 -0.96
N MET A 344 -20.51 23.69 -0.31
CA MET A 344 -21.12 24.82 0.39
C MET A 344 -21.13 26.10 -0.47
N ASP A 345 -20.17 26.27 -1.38
CA ASP A 345 -20.04 27.46 -2.25
C ASP A 345 -20.91 27.39 -3.53
N THR A 346 -22.04 26.69 -3.47
CA THR A 346 -22.79 26.18 -4.63
C THR A 346 -24.28 26.27 -4.47
#